data_AF-A0A3D4BG87-F1
#
_entry.id   AF-A0A3D4BG87-F1
#
_cell.length_a   1.000
_cell.length_b   1.000
_cell.length_c   1.000
_cell.angle_alpha   90.00
_cell.angle_beta   90.00
_cell.angle_gamma   90.00
#
_symmetry.space_group_name_H-M   'P 1'
#
loop_
_entity.id
_entity.type
_entity.pdbx_description
1 polymer ?
#
loop_
_entity_poly.entity_id
_entity_poly.type
_entity_poly.pdbx_seq_one_letter_code
_entity_poly.pdbx_strand_id
1 'polypeptide(L)'
;MYYDAFYIKGLKEFYNVNNVFFNCKKFPKFNQGTFAAIVVQGTKECKICIDSRDQSDLWIDALNWCDVYGKVNYNINSLPEINQDKVLPIGPSFGIKIWSFPKTLFVATINYIRFKNQILRRKLFISSYLAQSKRERLESYFEEEVNNNAIKKYVFFASTLWKNENQTNAFRANFIKACIKNSRIEFEGGFVPRSDGNNLDFDDIMTNSLYSMSSYLKQIKKSDVVFNTPAVLNCHGWKLGEFLALGKVILSTSFYNQMPVKLMDKE
;
A
#
# COMPACT_ATOMS: atom_id res chain seq x y z
N MET A 1 10.72 -5.14 -2.35
CA MET A 1 11.08 -3.83 -2.94
C MET A 1 9.85 -2.95 -3.17
N TYR A 2 8.73 -3.46 -3.69
CA TYR A 2 7.62 -2.61 -4.12
C TYR A 2 6.99 -1.76 -2.99
N TYR A 3 6.25 -2.37 -2.07
CA TYR A 3 5.72 -1.67 -0.88
C TYR A 3 6.84 -1.30 0.09
N ASP A 4 7.88 -2.14 0.16
CA ASP A 4 9.05 -1.92 1.02
C ASP A 4 9.82 -0.63 0.73
N ALA A 5 9.65 -0.05 -0.47
CA ALA A 5 10.31 1.20 -0.85
C ALA A 5 10.01 2.33 0.16
N PHE A 6 8.82 2.35 0.73
CA PHE A 6 8.43 3.30 1.78
C PHE A 6 9.35 3.20 3.00
N TYR A 7 9.51 1.99 3.56
CA TYR A 7 10.37 1.74 4.71
C TYR A 7 11.86 1.94 4.38
N ILE A 8 12.30 1.56 3.18
CA ILE A 8 13.69 1.79 2.73
C ILE A 8 14.01 3.29 2.66
N LYS A 9 13.08 4.13 2.19
CA LYS A 9 13.25 5.59 2.19
C LYS A 9 13.39 6.11 3.63
N GLY A 10 12.44 5.76 4.50
CA GLY A 10 12.45 6.18 5.90
C GLY A 10 13.74 5.77 6.64
N LEU A 11 14.19 4.53 6.47
CA LEU A 11 15.45 4.06 7.07
C LEU A 11 16.66 4.88 6.57
N LYS A 12 16.71 5.22 5.28
CA LYS A 12 17.81 6.00 4.71
C LYS A 12 17.80 7.45 5.15
N GLU A 13 16.62 8.04 5.29
CA GLU A 13 16.45 9.39 5.80
C GLU A 13 16.84 9.47 7.28
N PHE A 14 16.40 8.50 8.08
CA PHE A 14 16.67 8.48 9.51
C PHE A 14 18.14 8.14 9.85
N TYR A 15 18.71 7.11 9.22
CA TYR A 15 20.06 6.61 9.56
C TYR A 15 21.18 7.15 8.67
N ASN A 16 20.89 8.01 7.70
CA ASN A 16 21.75 8.37 6.57
C ASN A 16 21.93 7.23 5.55
N VAL A 17 21.89 7.59 4.26
CA VAL A 17 21.97 6.63 3.15
C VAL A 17 23.22 5.76 3.17
N ASN A 18 24.34 6.27 3.68
CA ASN A 18 25.61 5.53 3.73
C ASN A 18 25.61 4.41 4.77
N ASN A 19 24.69 4.45 5.74
CA ASN A 19 24.58 3.46 6.81
C ASN A 19 23.54 2.38 6.51
N VAL A 20 22.84 2.45 5.37
CA VAL A 20 21.79 1.49 4.99
C VAL A 20 22.19 0.71 3.75
N PHE A 21 22.44 -0.59 3.92
CA PHE A 21 22.88 -1.49 2.86
C PHE A 21 22.09 -2.80 2.83
N PHE A 22 21.98 -3.39 1.65
CA PHE A 22 21.34 -4.70 1.47
C PHE A 22 22.33 -5.83 1.78
N ASN A 23 21.88 -6.81 2.56
CA ASN A 23 22.66 -8.00 2.92
C ASN A 23 21.71 -9.18 3.19
N CYS A 24 22.21 -10.41 3.05
CA CYS A 24 21.50 -11.65 3.43
C CYS A 24 22.27 -12.51 4.42
N LYS A 25 23.55 -12.22 4.73
CA LYS A 25 24.43 -13.11 5.53
C LYS A 25 23.95 -13.35 6.97
N LYS A 26 23.38 -12.32 7.61
CA LYS A 26 22.89 -12.39 9.00
C LYS A 26 21.40 -12.74 9.10
N PHE A 27 20.74 -12.99 7.96
CA PHE A 27 19.32 -13.24 7.90
C PHE A 27 19.07 -14.74 7.66
N PRO A 28 18.07 -15.34 8.34
CA PRO A 28 17.56 -16.65 7.99
C PRO A 28 17.09 -16.71 6.54
N LYS A 29 16.87 -17.93 6.06
CA LYS A 29 16.27 -18.15 4.74
C LYS A 29 14.77 -17.87 4.78
N PHE A 30 14.41 -16.61 4.66
CA PHE A 30 13.01 -16.18 4.67
C PHE A 30 12.26 -16.49 3.37
N ASN A 31 10.93 -16.46 3.48
CA ASN A 31 10.04 -16.38 2.32
C ASN A 31 10.35 -15.13 1.49
N GLN A 32 10.40 -15.29 0.17
CA GLN A 32 10.60 -14.15 -0.72
C GLN A 32 9.42 -13.17 -0.59
N GLY A 33 9.73 -11.91 -0.28
CA GLY A 33 8.74 -10.89 0.07
C GLY A 33 8.86 -10.42 1.52
N THR A 34 9.66 -11.09 2.35
CA THR A 34 9.96 -10.64 3.71
C THR A 34 10.82 -9.40 3.66
N PHE A 35 10.31 -8.31 4.24
CA PHE A 35 11.14 -7.15 4.56
C PHE A 35 11.66 -7.29 5.98
N ALA A 36 12.97 -7.52 6.10
CA ALA A 36 13.65 -7.63 7.38
C ALA A 36 14.82 -6.65 7.43
N ALA A 37 15.05 -6.08 8.60
CA ALA A 37 16.17 -5.17 8.87
C ALA A 37 16.85 -5.55 10.18
N ILE A 38 18.16 -5.31 10.24
CA ILE A 38 18.94 -5.36 11.47
C ILE A 38 19.45 -3.95 11.71
N VAL A 39 19.01 -3.34 12.81
CA VAL A 39 19.47 -2.03 13.26
C VAL A 39 20.54 -2.26 14.31
N VAL A 40 21.74 -1.72 14.08
CA VAL A 40 22.87 -1.84 15.01
C VAL A 40 23.19 -0.45 15.57
N GLN A 41 23.17 -0.34 16.89
CA GLN A 41 23.56 0.87 17.63
C GLN A 41 24.60 0.51 18.69
N GLY A 42 25.87 0.76 18.39
CA GLY A 42 26.98 0.30 19.23
C GLY A 42 27.00 -1.23 19.32
N THR A 43 26.90 -1.76 20.54
CA THR A 43 26.84 -3.21 20.81
C THR A 43 25.43 -3.79 20.75
N LYS A 44 24.39 -2.95 20.66
CA LYS A 44 22.99 -3.39 20.62
C LYS A 44 22.56 -3.67 19.18
N GLU A 45 21.87 -4.78 19.00
CA GLU A 45 21.24 -5.18 17.75
C GLU A 45 19.73 -5.28 17.98
N CYS A 46 18.94 -4.74 17.04
CA CYS A 46 17.49 -4.87 17.00
C CYS A 46 17.05 -5.38 15.63
N LYS A 47 16.30 -6.48 15.60
CA LYS A 47 15.80 -7.17 14.42
C LYS A 47 14.35 -6.80 14.19
N ILE A 48 14.06 -6.28 13.01
CA ILE A 48 12.73 -5.80 12.64
C ILE A 48 12.25 -6.58 11.43
N CYS A 49 11.00 -7.04 11.48
CA CYS A 49 10.28 -7.59 10.33
C CYS A 49 9.10 -6.67 10.03
N ILE A 50 8.88 -6.36 8.74
CA ILE A 50 7.70 -5.63 8.27
C ILE A 50 6.94 -6.52 7.30
N ASP A 51 5.68 -6.77 7.64
CA ASP A 51 4.76 -7.58 6.87
C ASP A 51 3.68 -6.72 6.22
N SER A 52 3.91 -6.39 4.95
CA SER A 52 3.01 -5.61 4.11
C SER A 52 2.08 -6.47 3.25
N ARG A 53 1.92 -7.76 3.55
CA ARG A 53 1.03 -8.66 2.80
C ARG A 53 -0.44 -8.36 3.12
N ASP A 54 -1.32 -8.66 2.17
CA ASP A 54 -2.77 -8.49 2.32
C ASP A 54 -3.37 -9.43 3.39
N GLN A 55 -2.81 -10.63 3.55
CA GLN A 55 -3.27 -11.61 4.55
C GLN A 55 -3.04 -11.10 5.98
N SER A 56 -3.89 -11.50 6.93
CA SER A 56 -3.68 -11.24 8.36
C SER A 56 -2.74 -12.24 9.05
N ASP A 57 -2.48 -13.39 8.43
CA ASP A 57 -1.60 -14.44 8.95
C ASP A 57 -0.15 -13.96 9.12
N LEU A 58 0.63 -14.61 9.99
CA LEU A 58 2.02 -14.26 10.25
C LEU A 58 2.99 -15.28 9.66
N TRP A 59 4.16 -14.82 9.23
CA TRP A 59 5.27 -15.71 8.93
C TRP A 59 6.02 -16.05 10.23
N ILE A 60 5.73 -17.23 10.77
CA ILE A 60 6.23 -17.68 12.08
C ILE A 60 7.77 -17.65 12.17
N ASP A 61 8.48 -18.03 11.10
CA ASP A 61 9.96 -17.97 11.08
C ASP A 61 10.48 -16.53 11.21
N ALA A 62 9.80 -15.57 10.59
CA ALA A 62 10.16 -14.16 10.68
C ALA A 62 9.80 -13.57 12.05
N LEU A 63 8.65 -13.97 12.62
CA LEU A 63 8.23 -13.59 13.97
C LEU A 63 9.19 -14.10 15.05
N ASN A 64 9.61 -15.37 14.95
CA ASN A 64 10.53 -15.97 15.91
C ASN A 64 11.93 -15.34 15.85
N TRP A 65 12.36 -14.89 14.67
CA TRP A 65 13.68 -14.30 14.48
C TRP A 65 13.77 -12.84 14.93
N CYS A 66 12.69 -12.05 14.79
CA CYS A 66 12.73 -10.62 15.07
C CYS A 66 12.45 -10.27 16.54
N ASP A 67 12.89 -9.06 16.91
CA ASP A 67 12.53 -8.42 18.18
C ASP A 67 11.20 -7.65 18.04
N VAL A 68 10.94 -7.10 16.85
CA VAL A 68 9.69 -6.39 16.53
C VAL A 68 9.14 -6.82 15.17
N TYR A 69 7.84 -7.13 15.12
CA TYR A 69 7.11 -7.53 13.91
C TYR A 69 6.00 -6.52 13.59
N GLY A 70 6.24 -5.64 12.61
CA GLY A 70 5.22 -4.72 12.14
C GLY A 70 4.26 -5.37 11.15
N LYS A 71 2.95 -5.35 11.43
CA LYS A 71 1.92 -5.94 10.58
C LYS A 71 0.97 -4.87 10.06
N VAL A 72 0.86 -4.75 8.73
CA VAL A 72 -0.10 -3.83 8.09
C VAL A 72 -1.53 -4.28 8.40
N ASN A 73 -1.85 -5.53 8.06
CA ASN A 73 -3.17 -6.13 8.28
C ASN A 73 -3.21 -6.85 9.62
N TYR A 74 -3.11 -6.07 10.69
CA TYR A 74 -3.10 -6.58 12.05
C TYR A 74 -4.53 -6.88 12.49
N ASN A 75 -4.83 -8.15 12.75
CA ASN A 75 -6.08 -8.57 13.34
C ASN A 75 -5.79 -9.43 14.56
N ILE A 76 -6.13 -8.93 15.74
CA ILE A 76 -5.84 -9.60 17.01
C ILE A 76 -6.44 -11.00 17.10
N ASN A 77 -7.60 -11.22 16.46
CA ASN A 77 -8.28 -12.52 16.45
C ASN A 77 -7.60 -13.53 15.49
N SER A 78 -6.64 -13.09 14.68
CA SER A 78 -5.86 -13.93 13.76
C SER A 78 -4.43 -14.18 14.23
N LEU A 79 -4.02 -13.61 15.37
CA LEU A 79 -2.66 -13.75 15.87
C LEU A 79 -2.47 -15.09 16.58
N PRO A 80 -1.31 -15.75 16.41
CA PRO A 80 -0.93 -16.84 17.28
C PRO A 80 -0.68 -16.31 18.70
N GLU A 81 -0.92 -17.15 19.71
CA GLU A 81 -0.63 -16.81 21.11
C GLU A 81 0.87 -16.59 21.37
N ILE A 82 1.73 -17.27 20.59
CA ILE A 82 3.18 -17.23 20.73
C ILE A 82 3.73 -15.92 20.15
N ASN A 83 4.55 -15.21 20.94
CA ASN A 83 5.25 -13.97 20.55
C ASN A 83 4.32 -12.83 20.09
N GLN A 84 3.05 -12.85 20.53
CA GLN A 84 2.06 -11.83 20.18
C GLN A 84 2.48 -10.43 20.62
N ASP A 85 3.21 -10.32 21.74
CA ASP A 85 3.76 -9.10 22.33
C ASP A 85 4.73 -8.35 21.40
N LYS A 86 5.36 -9.07 20.45
CA LYS A 86 6.27 -8.49 19.46
C LYS A 86 5.55 -7.90 18.25
N VAL A 87 4.26 -8.20 18.08
CA VAL A 87 3.49 -7.85 16.88
C VAL A 87 2.82 -6.51 17.07
N LEU A 88 3.15 -5.54 16.22
CA LEU A 88 2.59 -4.19 16.29
C LEU A 88 1.77 -3.88 15.03
N PRO A 89 0.57 -3.28 15.17
CA PRO A 89 -0.12 -2.68 14.04
C PRO A 89 0.71 -1.49 13.54
N ILE A 90 1.03 -1.47 12.24
CA ILE A 90 1.78 -0.36 11.62
C ILE A 90 0.94 0.45 10.62
N GLY A 91 -0.30 0.01 10.37
CA GLY A 91 -1.21 0.67 9.45
C GLY A 91 -0.88 0.45 7.97
N PRO A 92 -1.69 1.01 7.06
CA PRO A 92 -1.48 0.89 5.62
C PRO A 92 -0.17 1.53 5.18
N SER A 93 0.47 0.89 4.20
CA SER A 93 1.59 1.47 3.46
C SER A 93 1.32 1.38 1.95
N PHE A 94 2.13 2.06 1.17
CA PHE A 94 1.98 2.11 -0.29
C PHE A 94 3.35 2.21 -0.96
N GLY A 95 3.43 1.74 -2.21
CA GLY A 95 4.67 1.81 -2.96
C GLY A 95 4.99 3.25 -3.34
N ILE A 96 6.26 3.64 -3.20
CA ILE A 96 6.78 4.94 -3.61
C ILE A 96 8.03 4.77 -4.47
N LYS A 97 8.33 5.79 -5.27
CA LYS A 97 9.56 5.83 -6.07
C LYS A 97 10.70 6.40 -5.26
N ILE A 98 11.72 5.57 -5.00
CA ILE A 98 12.92 5.98 -4.24
C ILE A 98 14.16 6.19 -5.13
N TRP A 99 14.10 5.72 -6.37
CA TRP A 99 15.19 5.86 -7.34
C TRP A 99 14.67 6.33 -8.70
N SER A 100 15.54 7.03 -9.44
CA SER A 100 15.31 7.25 -10.88
C SER A 100 15.26 5.91 -11.62
N PHE A 101 14.72 5.89 -12.84
CA PHE A 101 14.65 4.66 -13.61
C PHE A 101 16.04 4.04 -13.88
N PRO A 102 17.07 4.80 -14.32
CA PRO A 102 18.42 4.26 -14.48
C PRO A 102 19.01 3.70 -13.18
N LYS A 103 18.84 4.42 -12.06
CA LYS A 103 19.30 3.97 -10.74
C LYS A 103 18.55 2.72 -10.27
N THR A 104 17.27 2.62 -10.57
CA THR A 104 16.47 1.41 -10.30
C THR A 104 17.04 0.21 -11.02
N LEU A 105 17.33 0.33 -12.33
CA LEU A 105 17.93 -0.77 -13.10
C LEU A 105 19.31 -1.14 -12.57
N PHE A 106 20.16 -0.15 -12.28
CA PHE A 106 21.49 -0.38 -11.72
C PHE A 106 21.44 -1.14 -10.38
N VAL A 107 20.63 -0.67 -9.44
CA VAL A 107 20.50 -1.31 -8.11
C VAL A 107 19.85 -2.69 -8.24
N ALA A 108 18.83 -2.85 -9.09
CA ALA A 108 18.20 -4.14 -9.34
C ALA A 108 19.21 -5.16 -9.86
N THR A 109 20.04 -4.79 -10.84
CA THR A 109 21.08 -5.65 -11.42
C THR A 109 22.14 -6.03 -10.39
N ILE A 110 22.66 -5.06 -9.63
CA ILE A 110 23.65 -5.34 -8.58
C ILE A 110 23.11 -6.30 -7.54
N ASN A 111 21.90 -6.02 -7.02
CA ASN A 111 21.30 -6.87 -6.00
C ASN A 111 20.92 -8.24 -6.56
N TYR A 112 20.49 -8.33 -7.82
CA TYR A 112 20.22 -9.60 -8.49
C TYR A 112 21.48 -10.47 -8.57
N ILE A 113 22.60 -9.91 -9.03
CA ILE A 113 23.87 -10.65 -9.13
C ILE A 113 24.36 -11.06 -7.74
N ARG A 114 24.32 -10.12 -6.78
CA ARG A 114 24.81 -10.31 -5.41
C ARG A 114 24.04 -11.39 -4.65
N PHE A 115 22.73 -11.47 -4.85
CA PHE A 115 21.84 -12.37 -4.11
C PHE A 115 21.23 -13.48 -4.98
N LYS A 116 21.83 -13.79 -6.14
CA LYS A 116 21.27 -14.71 -7.15
C LYS A 116 20.89 -16.09 -6.60
N ASN A 117 21.61 -16.58 -5.60
CA ASN A 117 21.40 -17.89 -5.00
C ASN A 117 20.28 -17.89 -3.93
N GLN A 118 19.91 -16.72 -3.41
CA GLN A 118 18.85 -16.54 -2.43
C GLN A 118 17.51 -16.15 -3.08
N ILE A 119 17.53 -15.71 -4.34
CA ILE A 119 16.32 -15.31 -5.08
C ILE A 119 15.62 -16.56 -5.65
N LEU A 120 14.50 -16.94 -5.04
CA LEU A 120 13.68 -18.08 -5.47
C LEU A 120 12.88 -17.76 -6.75
N ARG A 121 12.20 -16.61 -6.78
CA ARG A 121 11.32 -16.15 -7.85
C ARG A 121 11.94 -14.93 -8.53
N ARG A 122 12.82 -15.19 -9.51
CA ARG A 122 13.59 -14.18 -10.25
C ARG A 122 12.70 -13.13 -10.94
N LYS A 123 11.62 -13.56 -11.59
CA LYS A 123 10.65 -12.66 -12.25
C LYS A 123 10.02 -11.69 -11.25
N LEU A 124 9.57 -12.19 -10.10
CA LEU A 124 8.97 -11.39 -9.03
C LEU A 124 9.99 -10.41 -8.42
N PHE A 125 11.24 -10.84 -8.27
CA PHE A 125 12.31 -9.97 -7.78
C PHE A 125 12.44 -8.74 -8.68
N ILE A 126 12.68 -8.93 -9.98
CA ILE A 126 12.85 -7.82 -10.94
C ILE A 126 11.57 -6.99 -11.07
N SER A 127 10.40 -7.63 -11.19
CA SER A 127 9.14 -6.92 -11.34
C SER A 127 8.84 -6.00 -10.15
N SER A 128 9.28 -6.35 -8.94
CA SER A 128 9.09 -5.49 -7.76
C SER A 128 9.92 -4.19 -7.80
N TYR A 129 11.12 -4.21 -8.40
CA TYR A 129 11.91 -2.99 -8.64
C TYR A 129 11.27 -2.11 -9.71
N LEU A 130 10.75 -2.72 -10.78
CA LEU A 130 10.06 -2.01 -11.85
C LEU A 130 8.70 -1.47 -11.38
N ALA A 131 8.03 -2.16 -10.46
CA ALA A 131 6.76 -1.69 -9.90
C ALA A 131 6.96 -0.39 -9.11
N GLN A 132 8.02 -0.28 -8.28
CA GLN A 132 8.26 0.97 -7.54
C GLN A 132 8.67 2.14 -8.46
N SER A 133 9.32 1.88 -9.60
CA SER A 133 9.75 2.97 -10.49
C SER A 133 8.60 3.64 -11.25
N LYS A 134 7.44 2.96 -11.32
CA LYS A 134 6.17 3.46 -11.87
C LYS A 134 5.33 4.26 -10.86
N ARG A 135 5.73 4.30 -9.59
CA ARG A 135 5.05 5.06 -8.55
C ARG A 135 5.56 6.50 -8.53
N GLU A 136 4.85 7.34 -7.82
CA GLU A 136 5.31 8.70 -7.56
C GLU A 136 6.25 8.74 -6.36
N ARG A 137 7.05 9.80 -6.26
CA ARG A 137 7.90 10.00 -5.09
C ARG A 137 7.05 10.45 -3.90
N LEU A 138 7.51 10.18 -2.68
CA LEU A 138 6.75 10.53 -1.47
C LEU A 138 6.46 12.03 -1.38
N GLU A 139 7.39 12.87 -1.83
CA GLU A 139 7.26 14.34 -1.80
C GLU A 139 6.03 14.81 -2.58
N SER A 140 5.67 14.11 -3.68
CA SER A 140 4.50 14.46 -4.48
C SER A 140 3.18 14.33 -3.70
N TYR A 141 3.13 13.55 -2.61
CA TYR A 141 1.92 13.39 -1.81
C TYR A 141 1.71 14.55 -0.82
N PHE A 142 2.67 15.45 -0.67
CA PHE A 142 2.56 16.64 0.18
C PHE A 142 2.33 17.93 -0.63
N GLU A 143 2.33 17.84 -1.95
CA GLU A 143 2.01 18.96 -2.84
C GLU A 143 0.49 19.14 -2.93
N GLU A 144 0.01 20.32 -2.57
CA GLU A 144 -1.41 20.68 -2.71
C GLU A 144 -1.78 20.85 -4.19
N GLU A 145 -2.82 20.14 -4.64
CA GLU A 145 -3.57 20.54 -5.83
C GLU A 145 -4.96 20.99 -5.37
N VAL A 146 -5.26 22.27 -5.60
CA VAL A 146 -6.55 22.84 -5.24
C VAL A 146 -7.51 22.63 -6.40
N ASN A 147 -8.68 22.06 -6.11
CA ASN A 147 -9.81 22.15 -7.02
C ASN A 147 -10.36 23.58 -7.00
N ASN A 148 -10.14 24.33 -8.08
CA ASN A 148 -10.61 25.71 -8.20
C ASN A 148 -12.08 25.83 -8.60
N ASN A 149 -12.82 24.72 -8.74
CA ASN A 149 -14.24 24.77 -9.09
C ASN A 149 -15.08 25.11 -7.85
N ALA A 150 -15.53 26.37 -7.76
CA ALA A 150 -16.31 26.86 -6.63
C ALA A 150 -17.76 26.34 -6.57
N ILE A 151 -18.28 25.74 -7.66
CA ILE A 151 -19.71 25.42 -7.78
C ILE A 151 -20.02 23.97 -7.41
N LYS A 152 -19.14 23.02 -7.75
CA LYS A 152 -19.34 21.59 -7.49
C LYS A 152 -18.15 20.98 -6.76
N LYS A 153 -18.45 20.03 -5.88
CA LYS A 153 -17.44 19.20 -5.22
C LYS A 153 -17.00 18.10 -6.17
N TYR A 154 -15.70 17.95 -6.36
CA TYR A 154 -15.15 16.94 -7.26
C TYR A 154 -14.83 15.67 -6.48
N VAL A 155 -15.28 14.54 -7.02
CA VAL A 155 -15.05 13.21 -6.43
C VAL A 155 -14.57 12.27 -7.51
N PHE A 156 -13.34 11.77 -7.33
CA PHE A 156 -12.79 10.71 -8.16
C PHE A 156 -12.80 9.38 -7.42
N PHE A 157 -13.29 8.34 -8.09
CA PHE A 157 -13.20 6.97 -7.57
C PHE A 157 -13.02 5.97 -8.70
N ALA A 158 -11.90 5.24 -8.69
CA ALA A 158 -11.67 4.12 -9.60
C ALA A 158 -11.29 2.87 -8.80
N SER A 159 -11.90 1.72 -9.10
CA SER A 159 -11.56 0.46 -8.42
C SER A 159 -11.77 -0.76 -9.32
N THR A 160 -11.06 -1.84 -9.02
CA THR A 160 -11.23 -3.13 -9.70
C THR A 160 -12.36 -3.94 -9.05
N LEU A 161 -13.09 -4.70 -9.86
CA LEU A 161 -14.07 -5.68 -9.41
C LEU A 161 -13.41 -7.02 -9.04
N TRP A 162 -13.81 -7.58 -7.90
CA TRP A 162 -13.32 -8.88 -7.43
C TRP A 162 -14.45 -9.88 -7.23
N LYS A 163 -14.37 -11.03 -7.91
CA LYS A 163 -15.43 -12.06 -7.91
C LYS A 163 -15.79 -12.60 -6.52
N ASN A 164 -14.84 -12.58 -5.60
CA ASN A 164 -15.01 -13.18 -4.27
C ASN A 164 -15.29 -12.14 -3.18
N GLU A 165 -15.45 -10.86 -3.53
CA GLU A 165 -15.57 -9.75 -2.57
C GLU A 165 -16.90 -9.01 -2.78
N ASN A 166 -18.00 -9.75 -2.75
CA ASN A 166 -19.35 -9.25 -3.08
C ASN A 166 -19.75 -8.02 -2.23
N GLN A 167 -19.50 -8.08 -0.92
CA GLN A 167 -19.82 -6.98 -0.01
C GLN A 167 -19.01 -5.71 -0.35
N THR A 168 -17.70 -5.86 -0.58
CA THR A 168 -16.83 -4.77 -0.99
C THR A 168 -17.28 -4.16 -2.33
N ASN A 169 -17.63 -4.98 -3.31
CA ASN A 169 -18.16 -4.49 -4.58
C ASN A 169 -19.48 -3.73 -4.37
N ALA A 170 -20.39 -4.24 -3.52
CA ALA A 170 -21.65 -3.59 -3.21
C ALA A 170 -21.45 -2.21 -2.56
N PHE A 171 -20.54 -2.08 -1.58
CA PHE A 171 -20.22 -0.79 -0.97
C PHE A 171 -19.67 0.22 -1.97
N ARG A 172 -18.76 -0.22 -2.84
CA ARG A 172 -18.18 0.62 -3.90
C ARG A 172 -19.24 1.03 -4.93
N ALA A 173 -20.11 0.11 -5.34
CA ALA A 173 -21.21 0.40 -6.26
C ALA A 173 -22.18 1.42 -5.67
N ASN A 174 -22.55 1.27 -4.40
CA ASN A 174 -23.42 2.21 -3.71
C ASN A 174 -22.80 3.61 -3.64
N PHE A 175 -21.51 3.71 -3.33
CA PHE A 175 -20.79 4.98 -3.34
C PHE A 175 -20.81 5.64 -4.72
N ILE A 176 -20.45 4.89 -5.78
CA ILE A 176 -20.45 5.39 -7.16
C ILE A 176 -21.85 5.90 -7.54
N LYS A 177 -22.89 5.10 -7.31
CA LYS A 177 -24.28 5.45 -7.61
C LYS A 177 -24.75 6.68 -6.83
N ALA A 178 -24.34 6.83 -5.58
CA ALA A 178 -24.65 8.01 -4.76
C ALA A 178 -23.98 9.27 -5.30
N CYS A 179 -22.70 9.19 -5.69
CA CYS A 179 -22.00 10.31 -6.31
C CYS A 179 -22.62 10.73 -7.64
N ILE A 180 -22.94 9.77 -8.52
CA ILE A 180 -23.58 10.04 -9.83
C ILE A 180 -24.93 10.74 -9.66
N LYS A 181 -25.74 10.32 -8.68
CA LYS A 181 -27.09 10.87 -8.45
C LYS A 181 -27.08 12.25 -7.77
N ASN A 182 -25.97 12.68 -7.19
CA ASN A 182 -25.90 13.92 -6.43
C ASN A 182 -25.51 15.10 -7.34
N SER A 183 -26.44 16.03 -7.59
CA SER A 183 -26.24 17.18 -8.48
C SER A 183 -25.15 18.17 -8.01
N ARG A 184 -24.74 18.12 -6.74
CA ARG A 184 -23.66 18.94 -6.16
C ARG A 184 -22.28 18.32 -6.34
N ILE A 185 -22.22 17.06 -6.79
CA ILE A 185 -20.97 16.33 -7.01
C ILE A 185 -20.69 16.26 -8.51
N GLU A 186 -19.47 16.60 -8.88
CA GLU A 186 -18.89 16.25 -10.17
C GLU A 186 -18.11 14.95 -9.99
N PHE A 187 -18.67 13.84 -10.47
CA PHE A 187 -18.11 12.51 -10.28
C PHE A 187 -17.31 12.06 -11.50
N GLU A 188 -16.13 11.51 -11.26
CA GLU A 188 -15.29 10.85 -12.28
C GLU A 188 -14.84 9.47 -11.81
N GLY A 189 -14.87 8.49 -12.73
CA GLY A 189 -14.39 7.14 -12.50
C GLY A 189 -15.51 6.10 -12.54
N GLY A 190 -15.42 5.08 -11.70
CA GLY A 190 -16.26 3.89 -11.73
C GLY A 190 -15.45 2.61 -11.53
N PHE A 191 -16.06 1.47 -11.88
CA PHE A 191 -15.35 0.20 -11.91
C PHE A 191 -14.50 0.06 -13.15
N VAL A 192 -13.25 -0.40 -12.98
CA VAL A 192 -12.36 -0.74 -14.08
C VAL A 192 -12.85 -2.05 -14.72
N PRO A 193 -13.10 -2.08 -16.05
CA PRO A 193 -13.50 -3.29 -16.74
C PRO A 193 -12.58 -4.46 -16.48
N ARG A 194 -13.18 -5.62 -16.22
CA ARG A 194 -12.40 -6.84 -16.01
C ARG A 194 -11.88 -7.34 -17.34
N SER A 195 -10.66 -7.88 -17.32
CA SER A 195 -10.01 -8.42 -18.53
C SER A 195 -10.75 -9.62 -19.12
N ASP A 196 -11.56 -10.32 -18.32
CA ASP A 196 -12.39 -11.45 -18.74
C ASP A 196 -13.80 -11.02 -19.19
N GLY A 197 -14.10 -9.72 -19.23
CA GLY A 197 -15.39 -9.17 -19.66
C GLY A 197 -16.56 -9.40 -18.69
N ASN A 198 -16.40 -10.23 -17.67
CA ASN A 198 -17.45 -10.48 -16.69
C ASN A 198 -17.44 -9.39 -15.60
N ASN A 199 -18.26 -8.35 -15.78
CA ASN A 199 -18.35 -7.21 -14.87
C ASN A 199 -19.35 -7.39 -13.71
N LEU A 200 -19.83 -8.61 -13.46
CA LEU A 200 -20.67 -8.93 -12.28
C LEU A 200 -21.90 -8.03 -12.15
N ASP A 201 -22.56 -7.73 -13.28
CA ASP A 201 -23.77 -6.89 -13.38
C ASP A 201 -23.58 -5.41 -12.99
N PHE A 202 -22.34 -4.89 -13.02
CA PHE A 202 -22.03 -3.48 -12.74
C PHE A 202 -21.73 -2.64 -14.00
N ASP A 203 -22.17 -3.10 -15.18
CA ASP A 203 -21.90 -2.46 -16.46
C ASP A 203 -22.39 -0.99 -16.54
N ASP A 204 -23.38 -0.61 -15.74
CA ASP A 204 -23.95 0.75 -15.66
C ASP A 204 -23.03 1.79 -14.99
N ILE A 205 -22.00 1.35 -14.26
CA ILE A 205 -21.13 2.20 -13.44
C ILE A 205 -19.63 1.94 -13.70
N MET A 206 -19.30 1.51 -14.91
CA MET A 206 -17.93 1.30 -15.35
C MET A 206 -17.25 2.62 -15.70
N THR A 207 -15.93 2.70 -15.47
CA THR A 207 -15.11 3.79 -16.02
C THR A 207 -14.71 3.46 -17.46
N ASN A 208 -14.78 4.46 -18.34
CA ASN A 208 -14.27 4.38 -19.72
C ASN A 208 -12.76 4.66 -19.81
N SER A 209 -12.13 5.07 -18.71
CA SER A 209 -10.72 5.45 -18.67
C SER A 209 -9.88 4.47 -17.88
N LEU A 210 -8.71 4.16 -18.41
CA LEU A 210 -7.62 3.51 -17.69
C LEU A 210 -6.67 4.58 -17.16
N TYR A 211 -6.42 4.55 -15.85
CA TYR A 211 -5.59 5.55 -15.19
C TYR A 211 -4.18 5.00 -14.97
N SER A 212 -3.17 5.74 -15.43
CA SER A 212 -1.80 5.54 -14.98
C SER A 212 -1.69 5.91 -13.49
N MET A 213 -0.62 5.49 -12.81
CA MET A 213 -0.44 5.89 -11.40
C MET A 213 -0.37 7.42 -11.22
N SER A 214 0.25 8.12 -12.17
CA SER A 214 0.36 9.57 -12.15
C SER A 214 -0.99 10.26 -12.36
N SER A 215 -1.77 9.80 -13.36
CA SER A 215 -3.11 10.36 -13.59
C SER A 215 -4.07 10.01 -12.46
N TYR A 216 -4.00 8.80 -11.91
CA TYR A 216 -4.74 8.41 -10.71
C TYR A 216 -4.44 9.35 -9.54
N LEU A 217 -3.16 9.58 -9.21
CA LEU A 217 -2.78 10.44 -8.09
C LEU A 217 -3.29 11.87 -8.30
N LYS A 218 -3.16 12.41 -9.52
CA LYS A 218 -3.67 13.75 -9.88
C LYS A 218 -5.17 13.88 -9.58
N GLN A 219 -5.98 12.91 -9.98
CA GLN A 219 -7.42 12.96 -9.74
C GLN A 219 -7.77 12.78 -8.25
N ILE A 220 -7.02 11.96 -7.51
CA ILE A 220 -7.17 11.84 -6.06
C ILE A 220 -6.81 13.16 -5.36
N LYS A 221 -5.74 13.84 -5.77
CA LYS A 221 -5.35 15.15 -5.20
C LYS A 221 -6.43 16.21 -5.41
N LYS A 222 -7.12 16.21 -6.54
CA LYS A 222 -8.25 17.12 -6.77
C LYS A 222 -9.51 16.77 -5.99
N SER A 223 -9.68 15.51 -5.59
CA SER A 223 -10.91 15.05 -4.93
C SER A 223 -11.08 15.71 -3.57
N ASP A 224 -12.28 16.24 -3.33
CA ASP A 224 -12.69 16.83 -2.05
C ASP A 224 -12.84 15.76 -0.96
N VAL A 225 -13.34 14.58 -1.33
CA VAL A 225 -13.49 13.40 -0.45
C VAL A 225 -13.03 12.16 -1.20
N VAL A 226 -12.45 11.21 -0.47
CA VAL A 226 -12.06 9.89 -1.00
C VAL A 226 -12.83 8.79 -0.27
N PHE A 227 -13.13 7.71 -0.97
CA PHE A 227 -13.85 6.57 -0.40
C PHE A 227 -12.95 5.37 -0.19
N ASN A 228 -12.95 4.84 1.01
CA ASN A 228 -12.23 3.65 1.40
C ASN A 228 -13.18 2.50 1.75
N THR A 229 -12.85 1.32 1.24
CA THR A 229 -13.40 0.05 1.69
C THR A 229 -12.23 -0.88 2.00
N PRO A 230 -12.43 -1.91 2.83
CA PRO A 230 -11.55 -3.07 2.86
C PRO A 230 -11.27 -3.57 1.43
N ALA A 231 -10.04 -4.01 1.22
CA ALA A 231 -9.61 -4.61 -0.03
C ALA A 231 -9.73 -6.15 0.04
N VAL A 232 -9.12 -6.86 -0.91
CA VAL A 232 -9.12 -8.34 -0.94
C VAL A 232 -8.64 -8.88 0.41
N LEU A 233 -9.32 -9.91 0.94
CA LEU A 233 -9.05 -10.46 2.28
C LEU A 233 -9.24 -9.46 3.43
N ASN A 234 -10.16 -8.51 3.28
CA ASN A 234 -10.43 -7.45 4.26
C ASN A 234 -9.21 -6.57 4.60
N CYS A 235 -8.20 -6.53 3.73
CA CYS A 235 -6.96 -5.82 4.01
C CYS A 235 -7.15 -4.28 3.98
N HIS A 236 -6.28 -3.57 4.70
CA HIS A 236 -6.02 -2.16 4.45
C HIS A 236 -5.35 -2.04 3.08
N GLY A 237 -6.12 -1.64 2.08
CA GLY A 237 -5.61 -1.42 0.73
C GLY A 237 -4.60 -0.27 0.67
N TRP A 238 -3.64 -0.36 -0.25
CA TRP A 238 -2.60 0.66 -0.45
C TRP A 238 -3.14 2.08 -0.66
N LYS A 239 -4.36 2.22 -1.21
CA LYS A 239 -5.04 3.51 -1.38
C LYS A 239 -5.29 4.22 -0.06
N LEU A 240 -5.61 3.49 1.00
CA LEU A 240 -5.82 4.08 2.33
C LEU A 240 -4.55 4.79 2.82
N GLY A 241 -3.37 4.18 2.58
CA GLY A 241 -2.09 4.79 2.92
C GLY A 241 -1.84 6.09 2.15
N GLU A 242 -2.20 6.13 0.86
CA GLU A 242 -2.10 7.36 0.06
C GLU A 242 -3.08 8.44 0.50
N PHE A 243 -4.31 8.06 0.84
CA PHE A 243 -5.32 9.00 1.32
C PHE A 243 -4.90 9.69 2.62
N LEU A 244 -4.30 8.91 3.53
CA LEU A 244 -3.74 9.41 4.77
C LEU A 244 -2.54 10.34 4.51
N ALA A 245 -1.64 9.96 3.61
CA ALA A 245 -0.48 10.80 3.24
C ALA A 245 -0.89 12.14 2.63
N LEU A 246 -1.98 12.16 1.86
CA LEU A 246 -2.56 13.36 1.25
C LEU A 246 -3.43 14.19 2.20
N GLY A 247 -3.63 13.74 3.46
CA GLY A 247 -4.50 14.43 4.42
C GLY A 247 -5.96 14.54 3.96
N LYS A 248 -6.45 13.57 3.18
CA LYS A 248 -7.80 13.63 2.61
C LYS A 248 -8.88 13.45 3.68
N VAL A 249 -10.06 14.00 3.40
CA VAL A 249 -11.30 13.57 4.08
C VAL A 249 -11.66 12.19 3.54
N ILE A 250 -11.64 11.19 4.41
CA ILE A 250 -11.84 9.78 4.04
C ILE A 250 -13.22 9.34 4.53
N LEU A 251 -14.13 9.09 3.59
CA LEU A 251 -15.33 8.31 3.89
C LEU A 251 -14.95 6.83 3.89
N SER A 252 -15.14 6.11 4.99
CA SER A 252 -14.77 4.69 5.06
C SER A 252 -15.89 3.83 5.61
N THR A 253 -15.99 2.61 5.12
CA THR A 253 -16.67 1.53 5.87
C THR A 253 -15.80 1.11 7.07
N SER A 254 -16.37 0.34 8.01
CA SER A 254 -15.64 -0.16 9.18
C SER A 254 -14.36 -0.90 8.81
N PHE A 255 -13.30 -0.70 9.60
CA PHE A 255 -12.05 -1.43 9.46
C PHE A 255 -12.13 -2.79 10.14
N TYR A 256 -11.68 -3.84 9.45
CA TYR A 256 -11.51 -5.18 10.03
C TYR A 256 -10.17 -5.33 10.74
N ASN A 257 -9.14 -4.66 10.24
CA ASN A 257 -7.79 -4.65 10.80
C ASN A 257 -7.58 -3.40 11.66
N GLN A 258 -6.72 -3.51 12.67
CA GLN A 258 -6.43 -2.42 13.60
C GLN A 258 -5.44 -1.43 13.00
N MET A 259 -5.76 -0.15 13.15
CA MET A 259 -4.85 0.96 12.86
C MET A 259 -3.86 1.16 14.03
N PRO A 260 -2.65 1.68 13.79
CA PRO A 260 -1.67 1.97 14.84
C PRO A 260 -2.16 3.04 15.82
N VAL A 261 -3.03 3.93 15.34
CA VAL A 261 -3.69 4.97 16.12
C VAL A 261 -5.15 5.03 15.66
N LYS A 262 -6.07 5.30 16.59
CA LYS A 262 -7.49 5.50 16.22
C LYS A 262 -7.62 6.71 15.31
N LEU A 263 -8.33 6.56 14.20
CA LEU A 263 -8.78 7.69 13.40
C LEU A 263 -9.96 8.32 14.12
N MET A 264 -9.87 9.61 14.42
CA MET A 264 -10.94 10.38 15.04
C MET A 264 -11.60 11.24 13.97
N ASP A 265 -12.92 11.33 14.03
CA ASP A 265 -13.65 12.32 13.24
C ASP A 265 -13.21 13.71 13.70
N LYS A 266 -13.02 14.63 12.75
CA LYS A 266 -12.83 16.04 13.11
C LYS A 266 -14.17 16.54 13.65
N GLU A 267 -14.22 16.84 14.94
CA GLU A 267 -15.31 17.60 15.58
C GLU A 267 -15.47 18.99 14.95
#